data_AF-A0A2W6YNU3-F1
#
_entry.id   AF-A0A2W6YNU3-F1
#
_cell.length_a   1.000
_cell.length_b   1.000
_cell.length_c   1.000
_cell.angle_alpha   90.00
_cell.angle_beta   90.00
_cell.angle_gamma   90.00
#
_symmetry.space_group_name_H-M   'P 1'
#
loop_
_entity.id
_entity.type
_entity.pdbx_description
1 polymer ?
#
loop_
_entity_poly.entity_id
_entity_poly.type
_entity_poly.pdbx_seq_one_letter_code
_entity_poly.pdbx_strand_id
1 'polypeptide(L)'
;MRYTDALDPLLLLEQELRLKIARRIAEEAGGSSPDTPSEALLAAADDAIEAWQRQGEEELDPRAFRAMGPLQELLANHQEIVERIVEMRDRRLA
;
A
#
# COMPACT_ATOMS: atom_id res chain seq x y z
N MET A 1 7.85 -18.07 25.87
CA MET A 1 6.75 -17.52 25.05
C MET A 1 7.38 -16.87 23.85
N ARG A 2 7.13 -17.35 22.62
CA ARG A 2 7.54 -16.63 21.41
C ARG A 2 6.80 -15.29 21.44
N TYR A 3 7.54 -14.22 21.70
CA TYR A 3 7.06 -12.88 21.46
C TYR A 3 6.93 -12.79 19.94
N THR A 4 5.77 -13.19 19.40
CA THR A 4 5.47 -12.95 17.99
C THR A 4 5.57 -11.45 17.84
N ASP A 5 6.55 -11.01 17.06
CA ASP A 5 6.81 -9.60 16.89
C ASP A 5 5.53 -9.01 16.32
N ALA A 6 4.89 -8.08 17.03
CA ALA A 6 3.64 -7.49 16.57
C ALA A 6 3.82 -6.76 15.22
N LEU A 7 5.07 -6.58 14.78
CA LEU A 7 5.48 -6.12 13.47
C LEU A 7 5.34 -7.17 12.35
N ASP A 8 5.54 -8.46 12.62
CA ASP A 8 5.50 -9.52 11.60
C ASP A 8 4.15 -9.57 10.86
N PRO A 9 2.98 -9.51 11.53
CA PRO A 9 1.69 -9.47 10.86
C PRO A 9 1.49 -8.22 10.00
N LEU A 10 2.06 -7.08 10.41
CA LEU A 10 1.96 -5.83 9.63
C LEU A 10 2.81 -5.88 8.37
N LEU A 11 4.01 -6.47 8.45
CA LEU A 11 4.87 -6.67 7.27
C LEU A 11 4.26 -7.64 6.26
N LEU A 12 3.53 -8.67 6.73
CA LEU A 12 2.78 -9.56 5.85
C LEU A 12 1.61 -8.82 5.19
N LEU A 13 0.85 -8.05 5.97
CA LEU A 13 -0.27 -7.27 5.44
C LEU A 13 0.17 -6.22 4.41
N GLU A 14 1.32 -5.57 4.64
CA GLU A 14 1.92 -4.62 3.70
C GLU A 14 2.26 -5.28 2.35
N GLN A 15 2.89 -6.47 2.38
CA GLN A 15 3.20 -7.22 1.18
C GLN A 15 1.95 -7.70 0.44
N GLU A 16 0.93 -8.16 1.18
CA GLU A 16 -0.37 -8.53 0.59
C GLU A 16 -1.04 -7.33 -0.09
N LEU A 17 -0.93 -6.13 0.49
CA LEU A 17 -1.46 -4.91 -0.10
C LEU A 17 -0.71 -4.55 -1.39
N ARG A 18 0.61 -4.66 -1.44
CA ARG A 18 1.37 -4.46 -2.70
C ARG A 18 0.90 -5.39 -3.81
N LEU A 19 0.69 -6.67 -3.49
CA LEU A 19 0.18 -7.64 -4.46
C LEU A 19 -1.24 -7.28 -4.94
N LYS A 20 -2.11 -6.83 -4.03
CA LYS A 20 -3.47 -6.37 -4.39
C LYS A 20 -3.43 -5.13 -5.27
N ILE A 21 -2.54 -4.17 -4.99
CA ILE A 21 -2.35 -2.97 -5.82
C ILE A 21 -1.89 -3.37 -7.23
N ALA A 22 -0.87 -4.25 -7.34
CA ALA A 22 -0.37 -4.72 -8.64
C ALA A 22 -1.46 -5.42 -9.47
N ARG A 23 -2.28 -6.27 -8.83
CA ARG A 23 -3.43 -6.90 -9.48
C ARG A 23 -4.47 -5.87 -9.91
N ARG A 24 -4.78 -4.90 -9.05
CA ARG A 24 -5.77 -3.88 -9.34
C ARG A 24 -5.38 -3.00 -10.52
N ILE A 25 -4.10 -2.64 -10.62
CA ILE A 25 -3.56 -1.92 -11.77
C ILE A 25 -3.74 -2.74 -13.05
N ALA A 26 -3.49 -4.05 -13.02
CA ALA A 26 -3.71 -4.92 -14.17
C ALA A 26 -5.19 -4.99 -14.58
N GLU A 27 -6.10 -5.09 -13.61
CA GLU A 27 -7.55 -5.09 -13.85
C GLU A 27 -8.01 -3.76 -14.49
N GLU A 28 -7.57 -2.63 -13.95
CA GLU A 28 -7.94 -1.29 -14.45
C GLU A 28 -7.34 -1.01 -15.84
N ALA A 29 -6.18 -1.58 -16.15
CA ALA A 29 -5.60 -1.53 -17.49
C ALA A 29 -6.32 -2.43 -18.52
N GLY A 30 -7.39 -3.14 -18.12
CA GLY A 30 -8.14 -4.06 -18.98
C GLY A 30 -7.43 -5.38 -19.25
N GLY A 31 -6.36 -5.69 -18.50
CA GLY A 31 -5.64 -6.95 -18.57
C GLY A 31 -6.27 -8.02 -17.68
N SER A 32 -5.96 -9.29 -17.97
CA SER A 32 -6.24 -10.37 -17.03
C SER A 32 -5.32 -10.22 -15.83
N SER A 33 -5.89 -10.08 -14.62
CA SER A 33 -5.11 -10.09 -13.38
C SER A 33 -4.57 -11.50 -13.12
N PRO A 34 -3.25 -11.76 -13.28
CA PRO A 34 -2.71 -13.06 -12.96
C PRO A 34 -2.73 -13.30 -11.44
N ASP A 35 -2.85 -14.57 -11.02
CA ASP A 35 -2.72 -14.94 -9.61
C ASP A 35 -1.34 -14.55 -9.03
N THR A 36 -0.31 -14.51 -9.87
CA THR A 36 1.01 -14.01 -9.48
C THR A 36 1.34 -12.78 -10.34
N PRO A 37 1.43 -11.57 -9.77
CA PRO A 37 1.85 -10.38 -10.49
C PRO A 37 3.25 -10.59 -11.09
N SER A 38 3.44 -10.14 -12.34
CA SER A 38 4.76 -10.09 -12.94
C SER A 38 5.60 -8.98 -12.30
N GLU A 39 6.93 -9.04 -12.47
CA GLU A 39 7.85 -7.99 -11.99
C GLU A 39 7.46 -6.60 -12.52
N ALA A 40 6.96 -6.51 -13.75
CA ALA A 40 6.47 -5.26 -14.32
C ALA A 40 5.22 -4.71 -13.60
N LEU A 41 4.30 -5.59 -13.16
CA LEU A 41 3.13 -5.18 -12.38
C LEU A 41 3.49 -4.80 -10.95
N LEU A 42 4.50 -5.46 -10.36
CA LEU A 42 5.05 -5.07 -9.06
C LEU A 42 5.71 -3.69 -9.14
N ALA A 43 6.52 -3.45 -10.17
CA ALA A 43 7.12 -2.14 -10.40
C ALA A 43 6.07 -1.06 -10.59
N ALA A 44 5.00 -1.33 -11.37
CA ALA A 44 3.88 -0.39 -11.52
C ALA A 44 3.15 -0.12 -10.19
N ALA A 45 3.05 -1.11 -9.30
CA ALA A 45 2.49 -0.92 -7.97
C ALA A 45 3.40 -0.05 -7.09
N ASP A 46 4.71 -0.30 -7.10
CA ASP A 46 5.68 0.52 -6.37
C ASP A 46 5.68 1.98 -6.89
N ASP A 47 5.61 2.18 -8.22
CA ASP A 47 5.48 3.51 -8.83
C ASP A 47 4.20 4.23 -8.40
N ALA A 48 3.07 3.52 -8.35
CA ALA A 48 1.79 4.07 -7.90
C ALA A 48 1.80 4.44 -6.41
N ILE A 49 2.42 3.61 -5.57
CA ILE A 49 2.64 3.88 -4.15
C ILE A 49 3.50 5.12 -3.98
N GLU A 50 4.62 5.22 -4.70
CA GLU A 50 5.52 6.37 -4.62
C GLU A 50 4.84 7.65 -5.13
N ALA A 51 4.07 7.56 -6.22
CA ALA A 51 3.29 8.69 -6.72
C ALA A 51 2.24 9.15 -5.70
N TRP A 52 1.54 8.23 -5.05
CA TRP A 52 0.57 8.54 -3.99
C TRP A 52 1.22 9.22 -2.79
N GLN A 53 2.37 8.72 -2.34
CA GLN A 53 3.14 9.33 -1.25
C GLN A 53 3.62 10.73 -1.60
N ARG A 54 4.10 10.95 -2.83
CA ARG A 54 4.51 12.29 -3.30
C ARG A 54 3.32 13.25 -3.47
N GLN A 55 2.15 12.77 -3.91
CA GLN A 55 0.93 13.59 -4.02
C GLN A 55 0.33 13.95 -2.65
N GLY A 56 0.54 13.12 -1.63
CA GLY A 56 -0.03 13.30 -0.30
C GLY A 56 0.45 14.53 0.47
N GLU A 57 1.59 15.13 0.12
CA GLU A 57 2.10 16.33 0.79
C GLU A 57 1.47 17.64 0.28
N GLU A 58 0.93 17.68 -0.94
CA GLU A 58 0.39 18.92 -1.54
C GLU A 58 -1.10 18.83 -1.97
N GLU A 59 -1.68 17.65 -2.24
CA GLU A 59 -3.00 17.53 -2.89
C GLU A 59 -4.11 16.81 -2.10
N LEU A 60 -3.81 16.15 -0.97
CA LEU A 60 -4.83 15.50 -0.14
C LEU A 60 -5.43 16.50 0.87
N ASP A 61 -6.22 17.46 0.39
CA ASP A 61 -7.11 18.21 1.27
C ASP A 61 -8.11 17.22 1.93
N PRO A 62 -8.11 17.04 3.26
CA PRO A 62 -9.06 16.14 3.94
C PRO A 62 -10.53 16.57 3.74
N ARG A 63 -10.78 17.75 3.17
CA ARG A 63 -12.11 18.25 2.79
C ARG A 63 -12.48 17.94 1.33
N ALA A 64 -11.56 17.39 0.54
CA ALA A 64 -11.85 16.90 -0.80
C ALA A 64 -12.63 15.58 -0.71
N PHE A 65 -13.95 15.70 -0.58
CA PHE A 65 -14.91 14.60 -0.59
C PHE A 65 -15.03 14.00 -2.00
N ARG A 66 -13.93 13.54 -2.60
CA ARG A 66 -13.98 12.69 -3.79
C ARG A 66 -14.09 11.25 -3.34
N ALA A 67 -15.03 10.51 -3.93
CA ALA A 67 -15.04 9.06 -3.78
C ALA A 67 -13.68 8.53 -4.22
N MET A 68 -12.97 7.88 -3.30
CA MET A 68 -11.74 7.16 -3.65
C MET A 68 -12.15 6.03 -4.59
N GLY A 69 -11.47 5.92 -5.73
CA GLY A 69 -11.60 4.74 -6.55
C GLY A 69 -10.95 3.54 -5.85
N PRO A 70 -11.23 2.32 -6.31
CA PRO A 70 -10.74 1.12 -5.63
C PRO A 70 -9.21 1.01 -5.54
N LEU A 71 -8.47 1.53 -6.52
CA LEU A 71 -7.00 1.62 -6.45
C LEU A 71 -6.56 2.63 -5.37
N GLN A 72 -7.21 3.79 -5.29
CA GLN A 72 -6.91 4.81 -4.29
C GLN A 72 -7.19 4.33 -2.86
N GLU A 73 -8.25 3.54 -2.66
CA GLU A 73 -8.52 2.90 -1.35
C GLU A 73 -7.39 1.95 -0.94
N LEU A 74 -6.86 1.16 -1.89
CA LEU A 74 -5.73 0.26 -1.62
C LEU A 74 -4.44 1.04 -1.30
N LEU A 75 -4.18 2.14 -2.02
CA LEU A 75 -3.02 3.01 -1.78
C LEU A 75 -3.11 3.70 -0.41
N ALA A 76 -4.27 4.22 -0.04
CA ALA A 76 -4.51 4.82 1.27
C ALA A 76 -4.32 3.80 2.41
N ASN A 77 -4.85 2.59 2.25
CA ASN A 77 -4.66 1.51 3.22
C ASN A 77 -3.17 1.10 3.34
N HIS A 78 -2.45 1.04 2.22
CA HIS A 78 -1.01 0.75 2.23
C HIS A 78 -0.24 1.79 3.03
N GLN A 79 -0.54 3.08 2.81
CA GLN A 79 0.07 4.18 3.55
C GLN A 79 -0.19 4.08 5.07
N GLU A 80 -1.44 3.83 5.50
CA GLU A 80 -1.77 3.68 6.93
C GLU A 80 -0.96 2.53 7.57
N ILE A 81 -0.83 1.40 6.88
CA ILE A 81 -0.05 0.27 7.38
C ILE A 81 1.44 0.60 7.48
N VAL A 82 2.01 1.32 6.49
CA VAL A 82 3.41 1.76 6.52
C VAL A 82 3.65 2.74 7.67
N GLU A 83 2.77 3.71 7.88
CA GLU A 83 2.87 4.65 9.01
C GLU A 83 2.86 3.91 10.35
N ARG A 84 1.97 2.93 10.52
CA ARG A 84 1.91 2.09 11.73
C ARG A 84 3.16 1.23 11.91
N ILE A 85 3.73 0.70 10.82
CA ILE A 85 5.01 -0.04 10.84
C ILE A 85 6.14 0.86 11.34
N VAL A 86 6.23 2.09 10.83
CA VAL A 86 7.24 3.07 11.23
C VAL A 86 7.06 3.44 12.71
N GLU A 87 5.84 3.77 13.15
CA GLU A 87 5.58 4.08 14.56
C GLU A 87 6.00 2.92 15.50
N MET A 88 5.69 1.68 15.13
CA MET A 88 6.07 0.51 15.94
C MET A 88 7.57 0.27 15.97
N ARG A 89 8.27 0.55 14.87
CA ARG A 89 9.75 0.50 14.81
C ARG A 89 10.37 1.59 15.66
N ASP A 90 9.85 2.82 15.60
CA ASP A 90 10.35 3.95 16.38
C ASP A 90 10.18 3.71 17.89
N ARG A 91 9.02 3.20 18.31
CA ARG A 91 8.78 2.83 19.73
C ARG A 91 9.72 1.73 20.24
N ARG A 92 10.31 0.93 19.35
CA ARG A 92 11.29 -0.10 19.73
C ARG A 92 12.70 0.46 19.87
N LEU A 93 12.98 1.59 19.22
CA LEU A 93 14.28 2.26 19.25
C LEU A 93 14.37 3.34 20.33
N ALA A 94 13.25 3.79 20.91
CA ALA A 94 13.14 4.72 22.03
C ALA A 94 13.27 4.04 23.40
#